data_AF-A0A4U2XUP4-F1
#
_entry.id   AF-A0A4U2XUP4-F1
#
_cell.length_a   1.000
_cell.length_b   1.000
_cell.length_c   1.000
_cell.angle_alpha   90.00
_cell.angle_beta   90.00
_cell.angle_gamma   90.00
#
_symmetry.space_group_name_H-M   'P 1'
#
loop_
_entity.id
_entity.type
_entity.pdbx_description
1 polymer ?
#
loop_
_entity_poly.entity_id
_entity_poly.type
_entity_poly.pdbx_seq_one_letter_code
_entity_poly.pdbx_strand_id
1 'polypeptide(L)'
;MSIGLKEIWDGEIPADEMALAELSDKIWEIGGLDAIQEKVSPELFQLHIAINTIGNWQSDGWDGIFAYQSELVPHISEVLAKFGLQHLQHAFDEVYAIFPDFITFEDNSLYCDMINFLHNIRHKVSEDRLNAYTQEERQAMVKQYQDKIHQLDKMTGPLWGYGSPMDGWAIIFDYIKD
;
A
#
# COMPACT_ATOMS: atom_id res chain seq x y z
N MET A 1 15.43 -1.20 -23.10
CA MET A 1 14.26 -0.30 -23.11
C MET A 1 13.36 -0.77 -22.00
N SER A 2 12.85 0.13 -21.18
CA SER A 2 11.86 -0.19 -20.15
C SER A 2 10.45 -0.16 -20.75
N ILE A 3 9.59 -1.06 -20.31
CA ILE A 3 8.21 -1.22 -20.78
C ILE A 3 7.37 -0.04 -20.27
N GLY A 4 6.77 0.73 -21.18
CA GLY A 4 5.87 1.83 -20.83
C GLY A 4 4.39 1.44 -20.94
N LEU A 5 3.49 2.30 -20.45
CA LEU A 5 2.04 2.06 -20.52
C LEU A 5 1.55 1.76 -21.94
N LYS A 6 2.01 2.54 -22.93
CA LYS A 6 1.63 2.33 -24.34
C LYS A 6 2.12 0.99 -24.90
N GLU A 7 3.21 0.45 -24.36
CA GLU A 7 3.77 -0.83 -24.81
C GLU A 7 2.99 -2.01 -24.22
N ILE A 8 2.59 -1.92 -22.94
CA ILE A 8 1.86 -3.01 -22.28
C ILE A 8 0.34 -2.98 -22.55
N TRP A 9 -0.19 -1.81 -22.93
CA TRP A 9 -1.61 -1.56 -23.15
C TRP A 9 -1.95 -1.15 -24.59
N ASP A 10 -1.21 -1.67 -25.56
CA ASP A 10 -1.48 -1.55 -27.01
C ASP A 10 -1.70 -0.11 -27.52
N GLY A 11 -1.08 0.87 -26.85
CA GLY A 11 -1.19 2.30 -27.17
C GLY A 11 -2.51 2.96 -26.74
N GLU A 12 -3.41 2.24 -26.10
CA GLU A 12 -4.70 2.74 -25.61
C GLU A 12 -4.62 3.24 -24.16
N ILE A 13 -5.70 3.88 -23.70
CA ILE A 13 -5.88 4.27 -22.29
C ILE A 13 -6.90 3.30 -21.69
N PRO A 14 -6.65 2.72 -20.49
CA PRO A 14 -7.65 1.91 -19.79
C PRO A 14 -8.97 2.66 -19.67
N ALA A 15 -10.09 2.00 -20.00
CA ALA A 15 -11.39 2.66 -20.14
C ALA A 15 -12.15 2.80 -18.81
N ASP A 16 -11.94 1.84 -17.89
CA ASP A 16 -12.66 1.71 -16.64
C ASP A 16 -11.82 0.92 -15.61
N GLU A 17 -12.40 0.69 -14.43
CA GLU A 17 -11.76 -0.08 -13.35
C GLU A 17 -11.37 -1.49 -13.78
N MET A 18 -12.19 -2.16 -14.60
CA MET A 18 -11.89 -3.51 -15.09
C MET A 18 -10.64 -3.50 -15.97
N ALA A 19 -10.52 -2.51 -16.85
CA ALA A 19 -9.32 -2.31 -17.65
C ALA A 19 -8.08 -1.98 -16.79
N LEU A 20 -8.24 -1.25 -15.68
CA LEU A 20 -7.14 -1.02 -14.73
C LEU A 20 -6.71 -2.30 -14.00
N ALA A 21 -7.66 -3.15 -13.62
CA ALA A 21 -7.38 -4.45 -13.03
C ALA A 21 -6.64 -5.36 -14.03
N GLU A 22 -7.12 -5.46 -15.27
CA GLU A 22 -6.45 -6.22 -16.34
C GLU A 22 -5.05 -5.68 -16.66
N LEU A 23 -4.86 -4.36 -16.64
CA LEU A 23 -3.54 -3.75 -16.76
C LEU A 23 -2.62 -4.17 -15.62
N SER A 24 -3.13 -4.14 -14.38
CA SER A 24 -2.38 -4.58 -13.20
C SER A 24 -1.96 -6.04 -13.30
N ASP A 25 -2.87 -6.92 -13.73
CA ASP A 25 -2.60 -8.35 -13.94
C ASP A 25 -1.48 -8.57 -14.96
N LYS A 26 -1.51 -7.87 -16.11
CA LYS A 26 -0.42 -7.93 -17.11
C LYS A 26 0.93 -7.48 -16.54
N ILE A 27 0.93 -6.49 -15.64
CA ILE A 27 2.17 -6.04 -14.98
C ILE A 27 2.66 -7.11 -14.00
N TRP A 28 1.76 -7.72 -13.23
CA TRP A 28 2.08 -8.82 -12.32
C TRP A 28 2.66 -10.07 -13.03
N GLU A 29 2.27 -10.33 -14.28
CA GLU A 29 2.86 -11.40 -15.11
C GLU A 29 4.36 -11.22 -15.36
N ILE A 30 4.92 -10.01 -15.18
CA ILE A 30 6.35 -9.72 -15.34
C ILE A 30 7.19 -10.35 -14.22
N GLY A 31 6.63 -10.48 -13.02
CA GLY A 31 7.26 -10.98 -11.80
C GLY A 31 6.82 -10.22 -10.55
N GLY A 32 7.53 -10.42 -9.43
CA GLY A 32 7.36 -9.61 -8.21
C GLY A 32 7.83 -8.17 -8.39
N LEU A 33 7.57 -7.30 -7.41
CA LEU A 33 7.79 -5.86 -7.53
C LEU A 33 9.21 -5.47 -7.93
N ASP A 34 10.25 -6.14 -7.43
CA ASP A 34 11.64 -5.89 -7.85
C ASP A 34 11.83 -6.09 -9.36
N ALA A 35 11.31 -7.21 -9.89
CA ALA A 35 11.40 -7.53 -11.30
C ALA A 35 10.55 -6.58 -12.16
N ILE A 36 9.41 -6.14 -11.65
CA ILE A 36 8.59 -5.12 -12.31
C ILE A 36 9.37 -3.81 -12.37
N GLN A 37 9.89 -3.32 -11.24
CA GLN A 37 10.61 -2.05 -11.13
C GLN A 37 11.83 -1.99 -12.07
N GLU A 38 12.53 -3.11 -12.29
CA GLU A 38 13.66 -3.19 -13.23
C GLU A 38 13.24 -3.14 -14.71
N LYS A 39 12.04 -3.64 -15.04
CA LYS A 39 11.61 -3.87 -16.43
C LYS A 39 10.67 -2.81 -16.96
N VAL A 40 9.87 -2.18 -16.12
CA VAL A 40 8.90 -1.14 -16.53
C VAL A 40 9.44 0.27 -16.36
N SER A 41 8.80 1.26 -16.97
CA SER A 41 9.17 2.66 -16.75
C SER A 41 8.80 3.10 -15.32
N PRO A 42 9.51 4.08 -14.73
CA PRO A 42 9.16 4.60 -13.40
C PRO A 42 7.69 5.03 -13.27
N GLU A 43 7.14 5.62 -14.33
CA GLU A 43 5.74 6.06 -14.40
C GLU A 43 4.78 4.86 -14.39
N LEU A 44 5.08 3.80 -15.14
CA LEU A 44 4.25 2.59 -15.14
C LEU A 44 4.34 1.85 -13.80
N PHE A 45 5.51 1.85 -13.14
CA PHE A 45 5.66 1.30 -11.80
C PHE A 45 4.83 2.08 -10.78
N GLN A 46 4.95 3.42 -10.77
CA GLN A 46 4.17 4.28 -9.87
C GLN A 46 2.66 4.12 -10.10
N LEU A 47 2.22 4.02 -11.36
CA LEU A 47 0.85 3.73 -11.71
C LEU A 47 0.38 2.37 -11.18
N HIS A 48 1.20 1.32 -11.33
CA HIS A 48 0.90 -0.01 -10.83
C HIS A 48 0.73 -0.03 -9.30
N ILE A 49 1.65 0.62 -8.57
CA ILE A 49 1.54 0.74 -7.11
C ILE A 49 0.27 1.51 -6.73
N ALA A 50 -0.06 2.60 -7.43
CA ALA A 50 -1.28 3.37 -7.16
C ALA A 50 -2.55 2.54 -7.37
N ILE A 51 -2.65 1.79 -8.47
CA ILE A 51 -3.79 0.91 -8.77
C ILE A 51 -3.96 -0.14 -7.67
N ASN A 52 -2.87 -0.84 -7.30
CA ASN A 52 -2.93 -1.86 -6.26
C ASN A 52 -3.24 -1.27 -4.88
N THR A 53 -2.73 -0.07 -4.56
CA THR A 53 -3.02 0.60 -3.29
C THR A 53 -4.50 0.95 -3.17
N ILE A 54 -5.09 1.57 -4.20
CA ILE A 54 -6.51 1.94 -4.19
C ILE A 54 -7.38 0.68 -4.12
N GLY A 55 -7.12 -0.32 -4.97
CA GLY A 55 -7.92 -1.54 -5.02
C GLY A 55 -7.87 -2.35 -3.71
N ASN A 56 -6.68 -2.52 -3.12
CA ASN A 56 -6.56 -3.21 -1.83
C ASN A 56 -7.20 -2.42 -0.68
N TRP A 57 -7.07 -1.09 -0.69
CA TRP A 57 -7.73 -0.25 0.31
C TRP A 57 -9.26 -0.35 0.21
N GLN A 58 -9.82 -0.40 -1.00
CA GLN A 58 -11.27 -0.58 -1.20
C GLN A 58 -11.79 -1.93 -0.71
N SER A 59 -10.95 -2.97 -0.72
CA SER A 59 -11.27 -4.30 -0.18
C SER A 59 -11.23 -4.31 1.35
N ASP A 60 -10.06 -4.04 1.94
CA ASP A 60 -9.77 -4.35 3.35
C ASP A 60 -9.21 -3.15 4.15
N GLY A 61 -9.23 -1.95 3.55
CA GLY A 61 -8.71 -0.73 4.18
C GLY A 61 -7.20 -0.74 4.35
N TRP A 62 -6.69 0.25 5.09
CA TRP A 62 -5.24 0.37 5.31
C TRP A 62 -4.66 -0.77 6.16
N ASP A 63 -5.42 -1.29 7.13
CA ASP A 63 -4.97 -2.44 7.92
C ASP A 63 -4.76 -3.66 7.03
N GLY A 64 -5.63 -3.89 6.02
CA GLY A 64 -5.46 -4.97 5.05
C GLY A 64 -4.17 -4.82 4.24
N ILE A 65 -3.84 -3.61 3.79
CA ILE A 65 -2.59 -3.34 3.09
C ILE A 65 -1.37 -3.63 3.98
N PHE A 66 -1.35 -3.11 5.20
CA PHE A 66 -0.25 -3.38 6.14
C PHE A 66 -0.20 -4.85 6.54
N ALA A 67 -1.31 -5.57 6.64
CA ALA A 67 -1.30 -6.95 7.09
C ALA A 67 -0.88 -7.94 5.98
N TYR A 68 -1.27 -7.66 4.73
CA TYR A 68 -1.23 -8.67 3.65
C TYR A 68 -0.46 -8.23 2.40
N GLN A 69 -0.18 -6.94 2.25
CA GLN A 69 0.48 -6.38 1.07
C GLN A 69 1.82 -5.70 1.44
N SER A 70 2.62 -6.40 2.24
CA SER A 70 3.88 -5.86 2.80
C SER A 70 4.83 -5.34 1.73
N GLU A 71 4.87 -5.98 0.55
CA GLU A 71 5.71 -5.58 -0.57
C GLU A 71 5.31 -4.21 -1.16
N LEU A 72 4.03 -3.81 -1.07
CA LEU A 72 3.59 -2.50 -1.55
C LEU A 72 4.00 -1.38 -0.58
N VAL A 73 4.00 -1.65 0.73
CA VAL A 73 4.15 -0.65 1.80
C VAL A 73 5.34 0.29 1.61
N PRO A 74 6.56 -0.17 1.24
CA PRO A 74 7.71 0.70 1.00
C PRO A 74 7.51 1.74 -0.11
N HIS A 75 6.60 1.51 -1.06
CA HIS A 75 6.42 2.35 -2.25
C HIS A 75 5.27 3.36 -2.11
N ILE A 76 4.35 3.13 -1.16
CA ILE A 76 3.08 3.88 -1.08
C ILE A 76 3.31 5.37 -0.77
N SER A 77 4.26 5.70 0.12
CA SER A 77 4.50 7.11 0.49
C SER A 77 4.90 7.97 -0.72
N GLU A 78 5.82 7.47 -1.57
CA GLU A 78 6.23 8.17 -2.78
C GLU A 78 5.07 8.34 -3.77
N VAL A 79 4.24 7.31 -3.92
CA VAL A 79 3.07 7.35 -4.80
C VAL A 79 2.04 8.34 -4.30
N LEU A 80 1.71 8.35 -3.01
CA LEU A 80 0.80 9.35 -2.43
C LEU A 80 1.30 10.78 -2.70
N ALA A 81 2.61 11.02 -2.56
CA ALA A 81 3.20 12.31 -2.88
C ALA A 81 3.07 12.67 -4.38
N LYS A 82 3.36 11.70 -5.25
CA LYS A 82 3.31 11.85 -6.72
C LYS A 82 1.92 12.21 -7.22
N PHE A 83 0.89 11.64 -6.59
CA PHE A 83 -0.52 11.88 -6.89
C PHE A 83 -1.09 13.13 -6.20
N GLY A 84 -0.24 13.93 -5.54
CA GLY A 84 -0.67 15.17 -4.87
C GLY A 84 -1.51 14.93 -3.62
N LEU A 85 -1.39 13.76 -2.99
CA LEU A 85 -2.11 13.36 -1.79
C LEU A 85 -1.25 13.51 -0.54
N GLN A 86 -0.55 14.64 -0.38
CA GLN A 86 0.42 14.83 0.72
C GLN A 86 -0.23 14.66 2.10
N HIS A 87 -1.51 15.00 2.27
CA HIS A 87 -2.19 14.77 3.55
C HIS A 87 -2.33 13.28 3.89
N LEU A 88 -2.62 12.43 2.91
CA LEU A 88 -2.65 10.98 3.10
C LEU A 88 -1.24 10.43 3.29
N GLN A 89 -0.27 10.94 2.53
CA GLN A 89 1.14 10.57 2.67
C GLN A 89 1.62 10.74 4.12
N HIS A 90 1.45 11.92 4.69
CA HIS A 90 1.88 12.17 6.08
C HIS A 90 1.18 11.24 7.08
N ALA A 91 -0.13 11.01 6.91
CA ALA A 91 -0.88 10.11 7.78
C ALA A 91 -0.42 8.65 7.63
N PHE A 92 -0.07 8.21 6.42
CA PHE A 92 0.50 6.90 6.15
C PHE A 92 1.88 6.75 6.79
N ASP A 93 2.76 7.75 6.61
CA ASP A 93 4.10 7.78 7.21
C ASP A 93 4.03 7.72 8.74
N GLU A 94 3.01 8.31 9.35
CA GLU A 94 2.79 8.21 10.79
C GLU A 94 2.41 6.80 11.27
N VAL A 95 1.72 5.99 10.44
CA VAL A 95 1.48 4.57 10.72
C VAL A 95 2.77 3.78 10.54
N TYR A 96 3.47 4.01 9.43
CA TYR A 96 4.75 3.36 9.12
C TYR A 96 5.78 3.58 10.23
N ALA A 97 5.84 4.79 10.81
CA ALA A 97 6.76 5.14 11.89
C ALA A 97 6.52 4.40 13.23
N ILE A 98 5.42 3.63 13.37
CA ILE A 98 5.21 2.74 14.52
C ILE A 98 6.11 1.51 14.44
N PHE A 99 6.47 1.09 13.22
CA PHE A 99 7.27 -0.10 13.00
C PHE A 99 8.70 0.14 13.49
N PRO A 100 9.25 -0.75 14.34
CA PRO A 100 10.65 -0.67 14.73
C PRO A 100 11.58 -0.78 13.52
N ASP A 101 12.71 -0.07 13.56
CA ASP A 101 13.71 0.00 12.46
C ASP A 101 14.24 -1.36 11.98
N PHE A 102 14.12 -2.41 12.80
CA PHE A 102 14.58 -3.74 12.44
C PHE A 102 13.55 -4.56 11.65
N ILE A 103 12.31 -4.08 11.53
CA ILE A 103 11.31 -4.71 10.70
C ILE A 103 11.61 -4.37 9.24
N THR A 104 11.66 -5.40 8.41
CA THR A 104 11.84 -5.29 6.97
C THR A 104 10.60 -5.81 6.27
N PHE A 105 10.34 -5.30 5.06
CA PHE A 105 9.17 -5.65 4.25
C PHE A 105 9.45 -6.83 3.30
N GLU A 106 10.67 -7.37 3.33
CA GLU A 106 11.16 -8.48 2.50
C GLU A 106 11.06 -9.85 3.20
N ASP A 107 11.08 -9.88 4.54
CA ASP A 107 10.97 -11.12 5.33
C ASP A 107 9.54 -11.33 5.82
N ASN A 108 8.83 -12.22 5.12
CA ASN A 108 7.45 -12.58 5.46
C ASN A 108 7.29 -13.06 6.90
N SER A 109 8.27 -13.75 7.48
CA SER A 109 8.14 -14.30 8.84
C SER A 109 8.26 -13.21 9.91
N LEU A 110 9.27 -12.34 9.78
CA LEU A 110 9.48 -11.21 10.68
C LEU A 110 8.34 -10.19 10.56
N TYR A 111 7.89 -9.92 9.34
CA TYR A 111 6.79 -9.02 9.10
C TYR A 111 5.47 -9.56 9.65
N CYS A 112 5.16 -10.85 9.43
CA CYS A 112 4.00 -11.49 10.05
C CYS A 112 4.04 -11.43 11.59
N ASP A 113 5.20 -11.60 12.21
CA ASP A 113 5.36 -11.43 13.65
C ASP A 113 5.05 -10.00 14.09
N MET A 114 5.47 -8.98 13.33
CA MET A 114 5.14 -7.58 13.63
C MET A 114 3.63 -7.32 13.55
N ILE A 115 2.95 -7.82 12.51
CA ILE A 115 1.50 -7.66 12.37
C ILE A 115 0.76 -8.39 13.50
N ASN A 116 1.14 -9.63 13.81
CA ASN A 116 0.61 -10.36 14.97
C ASN A 116 0.89 -9.61 16.29
N PHE A 117 2.03 -8.93 16.39
CA PHE A 117 2.40 -8.13 17.55
C PHE A 117 1.42 -6.97 17.76
N LEU A 118 1.06 -6.27 16.67
CA LEU A 118 0.13 -5.13 16.65
C LEU A 118 -1.34 -5.52 16.75
N HIS A 119 -1.73 -6.70 16.27
CA HIS A 119 -3.14 -7.12 16.26
C HIS A 119 -3.59 -7.80 17.55
N ASN A 120 -2.69 -8.48 18.28
CA ASN A 120 -3.09 -9.24 19.45
C ASN A 120 -2.07 -9.17 20.59
N ILE A 121 -2.33 -8.34 21.60
CA ILE A 121 -1.47 -8.15 22.79
C ILE A 121 -1.09 -9.45 23.54
N ARG A 122 -1.84 -10.55 23.35
CA ARG A 122 -1.62 -11.83 24.03
C ARG A 122 -0.78 -12.81 23.22
N HIS A 123 -0.57 -12.56 21.93
CA HIS A 123 0.24 -13.45 21.10
C HIS A 123 1.72 -13.28 21.44
N LYS A 124 2.36 -14.38 21.81
CA LYS A 124 3.82 -14.47 21.78
C LYS A 124 4.23 -14.75 20.33
N VAL A 125 5.13 -13.92 19.80
CA VAL A 125 5.64 -14.03 18.43
C VAL A 125 6.99 -14.74 18.44
N SER A 126 7.50 -15.13 17.28
CA SER A 126 8.78 -15.85 17.21
C SER A 126 9.99 -14.92 17.38
N GLU A 127 9.86 -13.66 16.97
CA GLU A 127 10.89 -12.63 17.10
C GLU A 127 11.05 -12.16 18.57
N ASP A 128 12.20 -12.52 19.15
CA ASP A 128 12.53 -12.21 20.55
C ASP A 128 12.62 -10.71 20.84
N ARG A 129 13.02 -9.88 19.87
CA ARG A 129 13.08 -8.42 20.05
C ARG A 129 11.70 -7.81 20.26
N LEU A 130 10.67 -8.33 19.58
CA LEU A 130 9.28 -7.92 19.81
C LEU A 130 8.79 -8.40 21.19
N ASN A 131 9.17 -9.60 21.60
CA ASN A 131 8.83 -10.12 22.93
C ASN A 131 9.55 -9.41 24.09
N ALA A 132 10.56 -8.59 23.82
CA ALA A 132 11.28 -7.81 24.83
C ALA A 132 10.51 -6.56 25.30
N TYR A 133 9.52 -6.10 24.52
CA TYR A 133 8.63 -5.02 24.93
C TYR A 133 7.80 -5.43 26.14
N THR A 134 7.65 -4.51 27.09
CA THR A 134 6.71 -4.68 28.20
C THR A 134 5.27 -4.72 27.69
N GLN A 135 4.37 -5.24 28.52
CA GLN A 135 2.95 -5.28 28.19
C GLN A 135 2.38 -3.87 27.97
N GLU A 136 2.82 -2.90 28.78
CA GLU A 136 2.41 -1.50 28.70
C GLU A 136 2.89 -0.84 27.40
N GLU A 137 4.16 -1.05 27.01
CA GLU A 137 4.71 -0.53 25.75
C GLU A 137 3.96 -1.13 24.55
N ARG A 138 3.75 -2.45 24.55
CA ARG A 138 2.97 -3.11 23.48
C ARG A 138 1.55 -2.56 23.42
N GLN A 139 0.88 -2.41 24.55
CA GLN A 139 -0.48 -1.87 24.59
C GLN A 139 -0.54 -0.44 24.03
N ALA A 140 0.46 0.39 24.32
CA ALA A 140 0.56 1.73 23.77
C ALA A 140 0.76 1.71 22.24
N MET A 141 1.65 0.86 21.73
CA MET A 141 1.88 0.70 20.29
C MET A 141 0.63 0.20 19.56
N VAL A 142 -0.03 -0.84 20.08
CA VAL A 142 -1.27 -1.39 19.52
C VAL A 142 -2.35 -0.32 19.42
N LYS A 143 -2.54 0.46 20.50
CA LYS A 143 -3.51 1.56 20.52
C LYS A 143 -3.14 2.63 19.49
N GLN A 144 -1.87 3.02 19.44
CA GLN A 144 -1.39 4.02 18.49
C GLN A 144 -1.61 3.56 17.03
N TYR A 145 -1.33 2.29 16.73
CA TYR A 145 -1.55 1.70 15.42
C TYR A 145 -3.03 1.74 15.02
N GLN A 146 -3.92 1.27 15.89
CA GLN A 146 -5.36 1.29 15.66
C GLN A 146 -5.90 2.72 15.47
N ASP A 147 -5.49 3.65 16.33
CA ASP A 147 -5.94 5.05 16.25
C ASP A 147 -5.47 5.73 14.95
N LYS A 148 -4.25 5.45 14.50
CA LYS A 148 -3.69 6.04 13.26
C LYS A 148 -4.25 5.40 12.00
N ILE A 149 -4.39 4.07 11.95
CA ILE A 149 -5.08 3.38 10.85
C ILE A 149 -6.50 3.93 10.68
N HIS A 150 -7.25 4.06 11.78
CA HIS A 150 -8.61 4.58 11.72
C HIS A 150 -8.68 6.02 11.19
N GLN A 151 -7.72 6.88 11.56
CA GLN A 151 -7.62 8.23 11.02
C GLN A 151 -7.29 8.22 9.53
N LEU A 152 -6.34 7.37 9.12
CA LEU A 152 -5.94 7.22 7.74
C LEU A 152 -7.10 6.72 6.86
N ASP A 153 -7.86 5.71 7.30
CA ASP A 153 -9.08 5.24 6.62
C ASP A 153 -10.13 6.36 6.50
N LYS A 154 -10.36 7.11 7.58
CA LYS A 154 -11.32 8.22 7.58
C LYS A 154 -10.93 9.31 6.57
N MET A 155 -9.64 9.58 6.42
CA MET A 155 -9.13 10.54 5.43
C MET A 155 -9.24 10.01 4.00
N THR A 156 -9.12 8.70 3.83
CA THR A 156 -9.12 8.03 2.51
C THR A 156 -10.52 7.80 1.97
N GLY A 157 -11.49 7.53 2.85
CA GLY A 157 -12.91 7.32 2.52
C GLY A 157 -13.50 8.26 1.47
N PRO A 158 -13.41 9.59 1.65
CA PRO A 158 -13.94 10.56 0.69
C PRO A 158 -13.25 10.56 -0.68
N LEU A 159 -12.03 10.02 -0.78
CA LEU A 159 -11.22 10.00 -2.00
C LEU A 159 -11.43 8.73 -2.80
N TRP A 160 -11.45 7.58 -2.14
CA TRP A 160 -11.41 6.27 -2.79
C TRP A 160 -12.63 5.40 -2.49
N GLY A 161 -13.47 5.77 -1.53
CA GLY A 161 -14.65 4.99 -1.16
C GLY A 161 -15.78 5.09 -2.18
N TYR A 162 -16.77 4.21 -2.06
CA TYR A 162 -17.96 4.22 -2.90
C TYR A 162 -18.66 5.60 -2.93
N GLY A 163 -19.01 6.07 -4.12
CA GLY A 163 -19.62 7.40 -4.32
C GLY A 163 -18.62 8.57 -4.40
N SER A 164 -17.32 8.30 -4.30
CA SER A 164 -16.28 9.24 -4.72
C SER A 164 -16.19 9.33 -6.25
N PRO A 165 -15.48 10.32 -6.84
CA PRO A 165 -15.37 10.44 -8.29
C PRO A 165 -14.83 9.17 -8.96
N MET A 166 -15.61 8.63 -9.90
CA MET A 166 -15.38 7.31 -10.52
C MET A 166 -15.11 6.21 -9.50
N ASP A 167 -15.84 6.23 -8.37
CA ASP A 167 -15.69 5.29 -7.26
C ASP A 167 -14.23 5.13 -6.82
N GLY A 168 -13.46 6.22 -6.85
CA GLY A 168 -12.09 6.29 -6.35
C GLY A 168 -11.03 6.30 -7.43
N TRP A 169 -11.40 5.89 -8.64
CA TRP A 169 -10.46 5.71 -9.75
C TRP A 169 -10.18 6.97 -10.56
N ALA A 170 -10.92 8.07 -10.33
CA ALA A 170 -10.75 9.30 -11.10
C ALA A 170 -9.30 9.80 -11.08
N ILE A 171 -8.61 9.68 -9.93
CA ILE A 171 -7.22 10.11 -9.77
C ILE A 171 -6.24 9.32 -10.67
N ILE A 172 -6.53 8.04 -10.92
CA ILE A 172 -5.75 7.20 -11.83
C ILE A 172 -6.00 7.64 -13.28
N PHE A 173 -7.26 7.85 -13.65
CA PHE A 173 -7.59 8.30 -15.01
C PHE A 173 -7.09 9.69 -15.33
N ASP A 174 -7.07 10.60 -14.35
CA ASP A 174 -6.51 11.94 -14.52
C ASP A 174 -5.00 11.84 -14.73
N TYR A 175 -4.29 11.01 -13.94
CA TYR A 175 -2.85 10.77 -14.09
C TYR A 175 -2.46 10.18 -15.46
N ILE A 176 -3.24 9.23 -16.01
CA ILE A 176 -2.93 8.59 -17.29
C ILE A 176 -3.16 9.54 -18.49
N LYS A 177 -4.02 10.56 -18.33
CA LYS A 177 -4.37 11.51 -19.39
C LYS A 177 -3.38 12.68 -19.53
N ASP A 178 -2.67 12.99 -18.46
CA ASP A 178 -1.64 14.04 -18.41
C ASP A 178 -0.35 13.65 -19.15
#